data_AF-A0AA88NIM4-F1
#
_entry.id   AF-A0AA88NIM4-F1
#
_cell.length_a   1.000
_cell.length_b   1.000
_cell.length_c   1.000
_cell.angle_alpha   90.00
_cell.angle_beta   90.00
_cell.angle_gamma   90.00
#
_symmetry.space_group_name_H-M   'P 1'
#
loop_
_entity.id
_entity.type
_entity.pdbx_description
1 polymer ?
#
loop_
_entity_poly.entity_id
_entity_poly.type
_entity_poly.pdbx_seq_one_letter_code
_entity_poly.pdbx_strand_id
1 'polypeptide(L)'
;MAKMVVQQPQPVMMATVPHSNQWSSGICDCCENVAECCFAFWCFPCFACSTAKKFGECLCLPMLDGFGLIPPITLGMRATLRERYGIEGSMCNDCLYSFFCLPCVWCQMSREMKVRGQSITFINSRAR
;
A
#
# COMPACT_ATOMS: atom_id res chain seq x y z
N MET A 1 -3.03 46.41 26.59
CA MET A 1 -1.96 45.65 25.89
C MET A 1 -2.49 44.25 25.62
N ALA A 2 -2.71 43.89 24.36
CA ALA A 2 -3.29 42.59 24.00
C ALA A 2 -2.20 41.51 24.05
N LYS A 3 -2.43 40.45 24.83
CA LYS A 3 -1.51 39.33 24.98
C LYS A 3 -1.71 38.39 23.78
N MET A 4 -0.79 38.42 22.82
CA MET A 4 -0.79 37.48 21.69
C MET A 4 -0.42 36.09 22.23
N VAL A 5 -1.41 35.20 22.32
CA VAL A 5 -1.19 33.79 22.66
C VAL A 5 -0.92 33.06 21.35
N VAL A 6 0.35 32.75 21.08
CA VAL A 6 0.75 31.89 19.97
C VAL A 6 0.50 30.45 20.40
N GLN A 7 -0.61 29.88 19.96
CA GLN A 7 -0.92 28.47 20.18
C GLN A 7 -0.20 27.66 19.09
N GLN A 8 0.95 27.07 19.45
CA GLN A 8 1.63 26.11 18.56
C GLN A 8 0.77 24.84 18.44
N PRO A 9 0.61 24.26 17.23
CA PRO A 9 0.03 22.93 17.09
C PRO A 9 0.93 21.97 17.87
N GLN A 10 0.34 21.24 18.81
CA GLN A 10 1.09 20.24 19.57
C GLN A 10 1.73 19.24 18.59
N PRO A 11 2.99 18.82 18.81
CA PRO A 11 3.54 17.71 18.05
C PRO A 11 2.62 16.52 18.26
N VAL A 12 1.97 16.07 17.19
CA VAL A 12 1.20 14.83 17.20
C VAL A 12 2.22 13.75 17.53
N MET A 13 2.18 13.28 18.77
CA MET A 13 2.97 12.13 19.20
C MET A 13 2.39 10.96 18.43
N MET A 14 2.98 10.65 17.27
CA MET A 14 2.70 9.40 16.57
C MET A 14 3.06 8.32 17.58
N ALA A 15 2.05 7.70 18.18
CA ALA A 15 2.26 6.57 19.06
C ALA A 15 3.03 5.53 18.25
N THR A 16 4.30 5.31 18.60
CA THR A 16 5.10 4.21 18.08
C THR A 16 4.49 2.94 18.65
N VAL A 17 3.42 2.45 18.03
CA VAL A 17 3.09 1.03 18.08
C VAL A 17 4.37 0.31 17.66
N PRO A 18 4.86 -0.71 18.38
CA PRO A 18 6.00 -1.50 17.96
C PRO A 18 5.56 -2.28 16.71
N HIS A 19 5.51 -1.60 15.58
CA HIS A 19 5.25 -2.22 14.31
C HIS A 19 6.53 -2.94 13.94
N SER A 20 6.45 -4.25 13.75
CA SER A 20 7.55 -4.99 13.16
C SER A 20 7.94 -4.30 11.86
N ASN A 21 9.25 -4.21 11.60
CA ASN A 21 9.79 -3.76 10.31
C ASN A 21 9.51 -4.80 9.20
N GLN A 22 8.45 -5.60 9.31
CA GLN A 22 8.09 -6.68 8.41
C GLN A 22 6.62 -6.56 8.02
N TRP A 23 6.24 -7.20 6.92
CA TRP A 23 4.85 -7.35 6.53
C TRP A 23 4.05 -8.06 7.62
N SER A 24 2.81 -7.63 7.81
CA SER A 24 1.89 -8.19 8.81
C SER A 24 1.37 -9.58 8.41
N SER A 25 1.48 -9.94 7.12
CA SER A 25 1.09 -11.26 6.58
C SER A 25 2.05 -11.71 5.49
N GLY A 26 2.12 -13.02 5.26
CA GLY A 26 2.82 -13.59 4.12
C GLY A 26 2.12 -13.28 2.78
N ILE A 27 2.82 -13.53 1.67
CA ILE A 27 2.23 -13.35 0.32
C ILE A 27 1.13 -14.38 0.08
N CYS A 28 1.40 -15.64 0.41
CA CYS A 28 0.45 -16.74 0.23
C CYS A 28 -0.52 -16.91 1.40
N ASP A 29 -0.65 -15.92 2.28
CA ASP A 29 -1.57 -15.93 3.43
C ASP A 29 -3.02 -15.64 3.00
N CYS A 30 -3.42 -16.27 1.90
CA CYS A 30 -4.65 -16.01 1.18
C CYS A 30 -5.89 -16.61 1.88
N CYS A 31 -5.67 -17.56 2.79
CA CYS A 31 -6.72 -18.30 3.48
C CYS A 31 -7.48 -17.47 4.53
N GLU A 32 -6.91 -16.36 5.01
CA GLU A 32 -7.57 -15.50 6.00
C GLU A 32 -8.70 -14.65 5.39
N ASN A 33 -8.64 -14.37 4.08
CA ASN A 33 -9.62 -13.55 3.37
C ASN A 33 -9.94 -14.15 1.99
N VAL A 34 -10.55 -15.34 2.01
CA VAL A 34 -10.86 -16.13 0.80
C VAL A 34 -11.65 -15.32 -0.23
N ALA A 35 -12.62 -14.51 0.21
CA ALA A 35 -13.42 -13.69 -0.70
C ALA A 35 -12.58 -12.67 -1.49
N GLU A 36 -11.62 -12.01 -0.84
CA GLU A 36 -10.71 -11.06 -1.51
C GLU A 36 -9.74 -11.79 -2.42
N CYS A 37 -9.26 -12.97 -2.01
CA CYS A 37 -8.37 -13.76 -2.85
C CYS A 37 -9.09 -14.32 -4.08
N CYS A 38 -10.33 -14.79 -3.93
CA CYS A 38 -11.18 -15.19 -5.04
C CYS A 38 -11.46 -14.00 -5.96
N PHE A 39 -11.74 -12.81 -5.42
CA PHE A 39 -11.97 -11.62 -6.24
C PHE A 39 -10.69 -11.18 -6.99
N ALA A 40 -9.53 -11.21 -6.33
CA ALA A 40 -8.23 -10.94 -6.95
C ALA A 40 -7.86 -11.96 -8.04
N PHE A 41 -8.28 -13.22 -7.89
CA PHE A 41 -8.05 -14.27 -8.89
C PHE A 41 -9.03 -14.20 -10.07
N TRP A 42 -10.32 -13.99 -9.80
CA TRP A 42 -11.39 -14.03 -10.81
C TRP A 42 -11.55 -12.70 -11.57
N CYS A 43 -11.28 -11.56 -10.93
CA CYS A 43 -11.15 -10.27 -11.62
C CYS A 43 -9.98 -9.46 -11.03
N PHE A 44 -8.76 -9.89 -11.31
CA PHE A 44 -7.54 -9.17 -10.96
C PHE A 44 -7.58 -7.66 -11.32
N PRO A 45 -7.95 -7.23 -12.55
CA PRO A 45 -7.96 -5.81 -12.88
C PRO A 45 -8.99 -5.04 -12.03
N CYS A 46 -10.18 -5.59 -11.77
CA CYS A 46 -11.16 -4.95 -10.89
C CYS A 46 -10.62 -4.77 -9.47
N PHE A 47 -9.98 -5.81 -8.94
CA PHE A 47 -9.40 -5.80 -7.60
C PHE A 47 -8.25 -4.82 -7.47
N ALA A 48 -7.33 -4.81 -8.44
CA ALA A 48 -6.19 -3.90 -8.46
C ALA A 48 -6.67 -2.44 -8.54
N CYS A 49 -7.62 -2.12 -9.43
CA CYS A 49 -8.22 -0.79 -9.53
C CYS A 49 -8.93 -0.36 -8.23
N SER A 50 -9.71 -1.25 -7.62
CA SER A 50 -10.37 -0.99 -6.33
C SER A 50 -9.36 -0.73 -5.21
N THR A 51 -8.29 -1.52 -5.15
CA THR A 51 -7.24 -1.40 -4.15
C THR A 51 -6.41 -0.13 -4.37
N ALA A 52 -6.07 0.22 -5.60
CA ALA A 52 -5.40 1.47 -5.95
C ALA A 52 -6.25 2.70 -5.59
N LYS A 53 -7.57 2.65 -5.84
CA LYS A 53 -8.49 3.72 -5.41
C LYS A 53 -8.48 3.88 -3.89
N LYS A 54 -8.45 2.79 -3.11
CA LYS A 54 -8.31 2.84 -1.64
C LYS A 54 -6.96 3.40 -1.21
N PHE A 55 -5.93 3.18 -2.02
CA PHE A 55 -4.59 3.74 -1.84
C PHE A 55 -4.48 5.21 -2.28
N GLY A 56 -5.58 5.86 -2.74
CA GLY A 56 -5.56 7.26 -3.18
C GLY A 56 -4.94 7.49 -4.57
N GLU A 57 -4.66 6.42 -5.31
CA GLU A 57 -4.08 6.46 -6.65
C GLU A 57 -5.16 6.49 -7.74
N CYS A 58 -4.78 6.93 -8.94
CA CYS A 58 -5.66 6.87 -10.11
C CYS A 58 -6.15 5.43 -10.36
N LEU A 59 -7.47 5.29 -10.52
CA LEU A 59 -8.18 4.01 -10.67
C LEU A 59 -7.50 3.06 -11.68
N CYS A 60 -7.01 3.59 -12.80
CA CYS A 60 -6.51 2.80 -13.92
C CYS A 60 -4.98 2.58 -13.90
N LEU A 61 -4.24 3.14 -12.94
CA LEU A 61 -2.79 2.92 -12.84
C LEU A 61 -2.40 1.43 -12.88
N PRO A 62 -3.08 0.53 -12.15
CA PRO A 62 -2.72 -0.89 -12.18
C PRO A 62 -2.98 -1.58 -13.52
N MET A 63 -3.78 -0.99 -14.41
CA MET A 63 -4.00 -1.54 -15.76
C MET A 63 -2.77 -1.38 -16.66
N LEU A 64 -1.80 -0.54 -16.28
CA LEU A 64 -0.54 -0.34 -17.01
C LEU A 64 0.48 -1.46 -16.76
N ASP A 65 0.25 -2.34 -15.76
CA ASP A 65 1.13 -3.48 -15.45
C ASP A 65 1.06 -4.62 -16.50
N GLY A 66 0.17 -4.52 -17.50
CA GLY A 66 -0.06 -5.58 -18.49
C GLY A 66 1.04 -5.80 -19.54
N PHE A 67 2.07 -4.97 -19.60
CA PHE A 67 3.07 -4.97 -20.68
C PHE A 67 4.48 -5.43 -20.25
N GLY A 68 4.62 -6.51 -19.48
CA GLY A 68 5.94 -7.10 -19.23
C GLY A 68 6.01 -8.19 -18.16
N LEU A 69 7.21 -8.80 -18.02
CA LEU A 69 7.55 -9.74 -16.95
C LEU A 69 7.65 -9.06 -15.58
N ILE A 70 7.82 -7.74 -15.57
CA ILE A 70 8.01 -6.93 -14.38
C ILE A 70 6.87 -5.91 -14.34
N PRO A 71 5.94 -5.98 -13.37
CA PRO A 71 4.84 -5.03 -13.23
C PRO A 71 5.32 -3.76 -12.50
N PRO A 72 5.60 -2.65 -13.22
CA PRO A 72 6.25 -1.47 -12.64
C PRO A 72 5.37 -0.76 -11.60
N ILE A 73 4.05 -0.74 -11.78
CA ILE A 73 3.11 -0.07 -10.87
C ILE A 73 2.99 -0.86 -9.57
N THR A 74 2.88 -2.19 -9.67
CA THR A 74 2.89 -3.06 -8.48
C THR A 74 4.16 -2.88 -7.66
N LEU A 75 5.33 -2.81 -8.31
CA LEU A 75 6.60 -2.56 -7.62
C LEU A 75 6.65 -1.17 -6.99
N GLY A 76 6.19 -0.15 -7.71
CA GLY A 76 6.09 1.22 -7.20
C GLY A 76 5.24 1.29 -5.93
N MET A 77 4.02 0.75 -5.98
CA MET A 77 3.13 0.71 -4.81
C MET A 77 3.73 -0.05 -3.63
N ARG A 78 4.36 -1.20 -3.90
CA ARG A 78 5.01 -2.00 -2.85
C ARG A 78 6.21 -1.28 -2.24
N ALA A 79 7.02 -0.58 -3.04
CA ALA A 79 8.12 0.25 -2.56
C ALA A 79 7.61 1.41 -1.71
N THR A 80 6.55 2.10 -2.15
CA THR A 80 5.92 3.18 -1.37
C THR A 80 5.40 2.68 -0.03
N LEU A 81 4.73 1.52 0.00
CA LEU A 81 4.28 0.90 1.25
C LEU A 81 5.46 0.62 2.19
N ARG A 82 6.57 0.06 1.65
CA ARG A 82 7.77 -0.25 2.44
C ARG A 82 8.42 0.99 3.03
N GLU A 83 8.54 2.05 2.24
CA GLU A 83 9.09 3.33 2.69
C GLU A 83 8.22 3.99 3.76
N ARG A 84 6.90 4.05 3.54
CA ARG A 84 5.95 4.70 4.45
C ARG A 84 5.80 3.97 5.77
N TYR A 85 5.82 2.65 5.72
CA TYR A 85 5.55 1.78 6.87
C TYR A 85 6.82 1.21 7.52
N GLY A 86 8.00 1.56 7.03
CA GLY A 86 9.28 1.10 7.58
C GLY A 86 9.51 -0.41 7.43
N ILE A 87 9.04 -1.02 6.34
CA ILE A 87 9.16 -2.47 6.11
C ILE A 87 10.50 -2.80 5.46
N GLU A 88 11.30 -3.68 6.06
CA GLU A 88 12.60 -4.17 5.58
C GLU A 88 12.48 -5.22 4.46
N GLY A 89 13.50 -5.32 3.62
CA GLY A 89 13.49 -6.14 2.39
C GLY A 89 14.09 -5.43 1.16
N SER A 90 13.98 -6.05 0.00
CA SER A 90 14.68 -5.64 -1.22
C SER A 90 13.76 -5.60 -2.44
N MET A 91 14.08 -4.71 -3.39
CA MET A 91 13.37 -4.63 -4.67
C MET A 91 13.47 -5.93 -5.48
N CYS A 92 14.58 -6.67 -5.35
CA CYS A 92 14.76 -7.96 -6.00
C CYS A 92 13.70 -8.98 -5.52
N ASN A 93 13.50 -9.07 -4.20
CA ASN A 93 12.45 -9.93 -3.65
C ASN A 93 11.06 -9.47 -4.09
N ASP A 94 10.80 -8.16 -4.11
CA ASP A 94 9.53 -7.60 -4.57
C ASP A 94 9.25 -7.95 -6.04
N CYS A 95 10.27 -7.93 -6.92
CA CYS A 95 10.18 -8.42 -8.30
C CYS A 95 9.84 -9.90 -8.38
N LEU A 96 10.57 -10.75 -7.66
CA LEU A 96 10.36 -12.20 -7.67
C LEU A 96 8.95 -12.57 -7.21
N TYR A 97 8.47 -11.93 -6.15
CA TYR A 97 7.13 -12.17 -5.62
C TYR A 97 6.03 -11.67 -6.55
N SER A 98 6.22 -10.50 -7.17
CA SER A 98 5.26 -9.95 -8.14
C SER A 98 5.19 -10.79 -9.41
N PHE A 99 6.32 -11.39 -9.82
CA PHE A 99 6.37 -12.33 -10.94
C PHE A 99 5.67 -13.66 -10.61
N PHE A 100 5.88 -14.20 -9.40
CA PHE A 100 5.35 -15.52 -9.04
C PHE A 100 3.83 -15.53 -8.82
N CYS A 101 3.31 -14.56 -8.05
CA CYS A 101 1.87 -14.43 -7.84
C CYS A 101 1.47 -12.96 -7.64
N LEU A 102 1.17 -12.29 -8.75
CA LEU A 102 0.70 -10.91 -8.73
C LEU A 102 -0.57 -10.70 -7.86
N PRO A 103 -1.62 -11.54 -7.95
CA PRO A 103 -2.81 -11.40 -7.10
C PRO A 103 -2.49 -11.49 -5.61
N CYS A 104 -1.61 -12.41 -5.21
CA CYS A 104 -1.21 -12.62 -3.82
C CYS A 104 -0.48 -11.38 -3.27
N VAL A 105 0.40 -10.77 -4.08
CA VAL A 105 1.09 -9.52 -3.72
C VAL A 105 0.10 -8.38 -3.50
N TRP A 106 -0.89 -8.23 -4.37
CA TRP A 106 -1.94 -7.22 -4.18
C TRP A 106 -2.82 -7.48 -2.95
N CYS A 107 -3.13 -8.74 -2.65
CA CYS A 107 -3.82 -9.12 -1.41
C CYS A 107 -2.99 -8.77 -0.17
N GLN A 108 -1.68 -9.05 -0.18
CA GLN A 108 -0.77 -8.68 0.91
C GLN A 108 -0.77 -7.17 1.13
N MET A 109 -0.62 -6.37 0.06
CA MET A 109 -0.67 -4.91 0.14
C MET A 109 -2.02 -4.42 0.68
N SER A 110 -3.14 -4.98 0.20
CA SER A 110 -4.49 -4.67 0.68
C SER A 110 -4.65 -4.92 2.18
N ARG A 111 -4.19 -6.07 2.68
CA ARG A 111 -4.21 -6.39 4.11
C ARG A 111 -3.34 -5.45 4.92
N GLU A 112 -2.13 -5.16 4.45
CA GLU A 112 -1.21 -4.26 5.15
C GLU A 112 -1.82 -2.87 5.35
N MET A 113 -2.46 -2.34 4.31
CA MET A 113 -3.17 -1.06 4.38
C MET A 113 -4.29 -1.07 5.42
N LYS A 114 -5.06 -2.17 5.52
CA LYS A 114 -6.13 -2.31 6.51
C LYS A 114 -5.58 -2.40 7.93
N VAL A 115 -4.53 -3.21 8.14
CA VAL A 115 -3.91 -3.40 9.46
C VAL A 115 -3.33 -2.09 9.98
N ARG A 116 -2.67 -1.32 9.11
CA ARG A 116 -2.01 -0.07 9.48
C ARG A 116 -2.94 1.15 9.47
N GLY A 117 -4.19 0.99 9.04
CA GLY A 117 -5.25 1.99 9.19
C GLY A 117 -5.01 3.32 8.46
N GLN A 118 -4.08 3.38 7.49
CA GLN A 118 -3.74 4.60 6.77
C GLN A 118 -4.04 4.46 5.28
N SER A 119 -5.15 5.05 4.84
CA SER A 119 -5.36 5.41 3.43
C SER A 119 -4.27 6.38 3.02
N ILE A 120 -3.44 6.01 2.04
CA ILE A 120 -2.41 6.91 1.51
C ILE A 120 -3.09 7.97 0.66
N THR A 121 -3.56 9.05 1.28
CA THR A 121 -3.88 10.24 0.49
C THR A 121 -2.55 10.86 0.10
N PHE A 122 -2.14 10.75 -1.17
CA PHE A 122 -1.19 11.70 -1.72
C PHE A 122 -1.81 13.07 -1.49
N ILE A 123 -1.28 13.83 -0.52
CA ILE A 123 -1.59 15.25 -0.41
C ILE A 123 -1.25 15.80 -1.78
N ASN A 124 -2.28 16.19 -2.51
CA ASN A 124 -2.16 16.85 -3.80
C ASN A 124 -1.18 18.00 -3.61
N SER A 125 0.03 17.87 -4.14
CA SER A 125 1.03 18.94 -4.14
C SER A 125 0.65 20.08 -5.09
N ARG A 126 -0.56 20.09 -5.66
CA ARG A 126 -1.15 21.30 -6.24
C ARG A 126 -1.74 22.18 -5.14
N ALA A 127 -0.86 22.90 -4.47
CA ALA A 127 -1.20 24.17 -3.84
C ALA A 127 0.05 25.07 -3.74
N ARG A 128 0.63 25.43 -4.89
CA ARG A 128 0.99 26.80 -5.29
C ARG A 128 1.60 26.81 -6.68
#